data_AF-A0A659S2V2-F1
#
_entry.id   AF-A0A659S2V2-F1
#
_cell.length_a   1.000
_cell.length_b   1.000
_cell.length_c   1.000
_cell.angle_alpha   90.00
_cell.angle_beta   90.00
_cell.angle_gamma   90.00
#
_symmetry.space_group_name_H-M   'P 1'
#
loop_
_entity.id
_entity.type
_entity.pdbx_description
1 polymer ?
#
loop_
_entity_poly.entity_id
_entity_poly.type
_entity_poly.pdbx_seq_one_letter_code
_entity_poly.pdbx_strand_id
1 'polypeptide(L)' 'TTLLRSRPPPLSLTPRAAYSNRFNATLQAGHWQGDLTHLLCDVAGETVRMVLTHVNPLPRVGDKLALWFEPDDAVLIEV' A
#
# COMPACT_ATOMS: atom_id res chain seq x y z
N THR A 1 -24.38 1.76 0.38
CA THR A 1 -23.11 1.16 -0.02
C THR A 1 -22.12 2.29 -0.25
N THR A 2 -21.32 2.61 0.75
CA THR A 2 -20.36 3.72 0.67
C THR A 2 -19.08 3.18 0.02
N LEU A 3 -18.73 3.71 -1.15
CA LEU A 3 -17.53 3.35 -1.90
C LEU A 3 -16.43 4.38 -1.59
N LEU A 4 -15.32 3.93 -1.02
CA LEU A 4 -14.17 4.76 -0.68
C LEU A 4 -13.31 4.99 -1.92
N ARG A 5 -13.32 6.20 -2.49
CA ARG A 5 -12.33 6.65 -3.49
C ARG A 5 -11.57 7.85 -2.96
N SER A 6 -10.46 7.59 -2.27
CA SER A 6 -9.45 8.59 -1.96
C SER A 6 -8.15 8.27 -2.72
N ARG A 7 -7.33 9.29 -3.01
CA ARG A 7 -5.95 9.07 -3.44
C ARG A 7 -5.26 8.37 -2.24
N PRO A 8 -4.68 7.16 -2.40
CA PRO A 8 -4.14 6.44 -1.26
C PRO A 8 -3.09 7.30 -0.53
N PRO A 9 -3.07 7.31 0.82
CA PRO A 9 -1.97 7.93 1.56
C PRO A 9 -0.63 7.32 1.15
N PRO A 10 0.51 7.98 1.39
CA PRO A 10 1.82 7.39 1.19
C PRO A 10 1.95 6.12 2.04
N LEU A 11 1.88 4.97 1.38
CA LEU A 11 2.01 3.65 1.99
C LEU A 11 3.48 3.25 2.10
N SER A 12 3.84 2.53 3.16
CA SER A 12 5.18 1.97 3.37
C SER A 12 5.14 0.48 3.73
N LEU A 13 6.25 -0.22 3.50
CA LEU A 13 6.41 -1.63 3.88
C LEU A 13 6.92 -1.79 5.33
N THR A 14 7.32 -0.69 5.96
CA THR A 14 7.77 -0.62 7.35
C THR A 14 6.94 0.42 8.11
N PRO A 15 6.73 0.23 9.43
CA PRO A 15 6.11 1.25 10.25
C PRO A 15 6.99 2.51 10.27
N ARG A 16 6.36 3.69 10.17
CA ARG A 16 7.06 4.99 10.18
C ARG A 16 7.00 5.66 11.55
N ALA A 17 5.92 5.50 12.30
CA ALA A 17 5.78 5.92 13.70
C ALA A 17 5.21 4.82 14.60
N ALA A 18 5.22 5.06 15.92
CA ALA A 18 4.61 4.15 16.91
C ALA A 18 3.08 3.98 16.72
N TYR A 19 2.42 4.92 16.03
CA TYR A 19 0.97 4.95 15.80
C TYR A 19 0.59 4.76 14.32
N SER A 20 1.42 4.05 13.55
CA SER A 20 1.09 3.73 12.15
C SER A 20 -0.03 2.69 12.07
N ASN A 21 -1.00 2.91 11.20
CA ASN A 21 -2.03 1.93 10.87
C ASN A 21 -1.46 0.87 9.93
N ARG A 22 -2.00 -0.36 10.00
CA ARG A 22 -1.55 -1.50 9.18
C ARG A 22 -2.72 -2.17 8.47
N PHE A 23 -2.53 -2.45 7.18
CA PHE A 23 -3.33 -3.41 6.43
C PHE A 23 -2.49 -4.62 6.03
N ASN A 24 -3.14 -5.78 5.95
CA ASN A 24 -2.54 -6.94 5.31
C ASN A 24 -2.98 -6.97 3.86
N ALA A 25 -2.03 -7.14 2.96
CA ALA A 25 -2.26 -7.15 1.54
C ALA A 25 -1.59 -8.36 0.89
N THR A 26 -2.07 -8.76 -0.28
CA THR A 26 -1.40 -9.78 -1.11
C THR A 26 -0.89 -9.10 -2.38
N LEU A 27 0.39 -9.24 -2.69
CA LEU A 27 0.94 -8.66 -3.91
C LEU A 27 0.36 -9.39 -5.13
N GLN A 28 -0.37 -8.67 -5.99
CA GLN A 28 -0.92 -9.20 -7.23
C GLN A 28 0.01 -8.96 -8.42
N ALA A 29 0.64 -7.79 -8.48
CA ALA A 29 1.60 -7.47 -9.54
C ALA A 29 2.62 -6.42 -9.08
N GLY A 30 3.85 -6.52 -9.58
CA GLY A 30 4.90 -5.54 -9.37
C GLY A 30 5.52 -5.15 -10.70
N HIS A 31 5.67 -3.84 -10.94
CA HIS A 31 6.39 -3.32 -12.10
C HIS A 31 7.47 -2.33 -11.68
N TRP A 32 8.57 -2.32 -12.43
CA TRP A 32 9.73 -1.50 -12.17
C TRP A 32 9.87 -0.43 -13.23
N GLN A 33 10.12 0.78 -12.77
CA GLN A 33 10.35 1.93 -13.63
C GLN A 33 11.52 2.73 -13.07
N GLY A 34 12.74 2.37 -13.49
CA GLY A 34 13.97 2.93 -12.91
C GLY A 34 14.10 2.55 -11.44
N ASP A 35 14.18 3.56 -10.57
CA ASP A 35 14.30 3.38 -9.11
C ASP A 35 12.95 3.19 -8.39
N LEU A 36 11.85 3.31 -9.14
CA LEU A 36 10.49 3.15 -8.63
C LEU A 36 9.98 1.72 -8.84
N THR A 37 9.39 1.18 -7.79
CA THR A 37 8.65 -0.08 -7.79
C THR A 37 7.16 0.24 -7.62
N HIS A 38 6.38 0.02 -8.66
CA HIS A 38 4.93 0.08 -8.63
C HIS A 38 4.39 -1.28 -8.18
N LEU A 39 3.65 -1.32 -7.07
CA LEU A 39 3.01 -2.53 -6.59
C LEU A 39 1.48 -2.39 -6.68
N LEU A 40 0.84 -3.47 -7.10
CA LEU A 40 -0.61 -3.66 -7.06
C LEU A 40 -0.89 -4.75 -6.02
N CYS A 41 -1.61 -4.38 -4.98
CA CYS A 41 -1.88 -5.22 -3.84
C CYS A 41 -3.39 -5.42 -3.68
N ASP A 42 -3.81 -6.64 -3.37
CA ASP A 42 -5.16 -6.92 -2.90
C ASP A 42 -5.24 -6.66 -1.40
N VAL A 43 -6.17 -5.81 -0.97
CA VAL A 43 -6.49 -5.57 0.42
C VAL A 43 -7.97 -5.89 0.61
N ALA A 44 -8.26 -7.05 1.20
CA ALA A 44 -9.64 -7.50 1.46
C ALA A 44 -10.56 -7.48 0.22
N GLY A 45 -10.01 -7.81 -0.96
CA GLY A 45 -10.75 -7.81 -2.23
C GLY A 45 -10.72 -6.47 -2.98
N GLU A 46 -10.11 -5.42 -2.42
CA GLU A 46 -9.92 -4.14 -3.08
C GLU A 46 -8.49 -4.00 -3.63
N THR A 47 -8.37 -3.46 -4.85
CA THR A 47 -7.07 -3.24 -5.48
C THR A 47 -6.46 -1.92 -5.02
N VAL A 48 -5.34 -2.00 -4.30
CA VAL A 48 -4.56 -0.86 -3.83
C VAL A 48 -3.28 -0.75 -4.66
N ARG A 49 -3.07 0.42 -5.27
CA ARG A 49 -1.83 0.75 -5.99
C ARG A 49 -0.91 1.57 -5.10
N MET A 50 0.37 1.21 -5.07
CA MET A 50 1.41 1.94 -4.37
C MET A 50 2.68 2.06 -5.20
N VAL A 51 3.49 3.06 -4.87
CA VAL A 51 4.77 3.33 -5.50
C VAL A 51 5.81 3.48 -4.40
N LEU A 52 6.87 2.70 -4.49
CA LEU A 52 7.95 2.67 -3.52
C LEU A 52 9.27 2.92 -4.24
N THR A 53 10.24 3.51 -3.54
CA THR A 53 11.63 3.60 -4.00
C THR A 53 12.48 2.60 -3.24
N HIS A 54 13.38 1.88 -3.92
CA HIS A 54 14.38 1.00 -3.29
C HIS A 54 13.79 -0.11 -2.40
N VAL A 55 12.92 -0.96 -2.96
CA VAL A 55 12.38 -2.14 -2.24
C VAL A 55 13.40 -3.28 -2.27
N ASN A 56 13.88 -3.72 -1.10
CA ASN A 56 14.79 -4.86 -0.96
C ASN A 56 14.57 -5.59 0.39
N PRO A 57 14.33 -6.91 0.43
CA PRO A 57 14.13 -7.80 -0.71
C PRO A 57 12.86 -7.49 -1.47
N LEU A 58 12.84 -7.91 -2.73
CA LEU A 58 11.71 -7.68 -3.60
C LEU A 58 10.58 -8.65 -3.33
N PRO A 59 9.38 -8.13 -3.02
CA PRO A 59 8.24 -8.99 -2.85
C PRO A 59 7.85 -9.60 -4.20
N ARG A 60 7.46 -10.87 -4.14
CA ARG A 60 7.01 -11.66 -5.27
C ARG A 60 5.48 -11.65 -5.31
N VAL A 61 4.93 -11.82 -6.51
CA VAL A 61 3.48 -12.00 -6.65
C VAL A 61 3.03 -13.18 -5.79
N GLY A 62 1.98 -12.96 -4.99
CA GLY A 62 1.49 -13.88 -3.97
C GLY A 62 2.01 -13.63 -2.56
N ASP A 63 3.04 -12.79 -2.38
CA ASP A 63 3.57 -12.47 -1.06
C ASP A 63 2.56 -11.68 -0.23
N LYS A 64 2.49 -12.01 1.06
CA LYS A 64 1.71 -11.25 2.04
C LYS A 64 2.52 -10.06 2.51
N LEU A 65 2.01 -8.87 2.26
CA LEU A 65 2.62 -7.60 2.62
C LEU A 65 1.87 -6.96 3.79
N ALA A 66 2.64 -6.41 4.73
CA ALA A 66 2.12 -5.48 5.72
C ALA A 66 2.29 -4.07 5.15
N LEU A 67 1.17 -3.40 4.86
CA LEU A 67 1.17 -2.04 4.36
C LEU A 67 0.86 -1.10 5.51
N TRP A 68 1.74 -0.12 5.72
CA TRP A 68 1.62 0.85 6.79
C TRP A 68 1.30 2.23 6.21
N PHE A 69 0.50 3.00 6.94
CA PHE A 69 0.23 4.40 6.63
C PHE A 69 0.04 5.18 7.93
N GLU A 70 0.36 6.46 7.88
CA GLU A 70 0.13 7.36 9.00
C GLU A 70 -1.32 7.87 8.97
N PRO A 71 -2.02 7.90 10.12
CA PRO A 71 -3.40 8.39 10.19
C PRO A 71 -3.52 9.84 9.73
N ASP A 72 -2.49 10.67 9.96
CA ASP A 72 -2.48 12.09 9.56
C ASP A 72 -2.44 12.29 8.04
N ASP A 73 -1.90 11.33 7.30
CA ASP A 73 -1.86 11.37 5.84
C ASP A 73 -3.12 10.75 5.20
N ALA A 74 -3.95 10.07 6.00
CA ALA A 74 -5.16 9.40 5.54
C ALA A 74 -6.35 10.35 5.52
N VAL A 75 -6.85 10.64 4.32
CA VAL A 75 -8.11 11.37 4.17
C VAL A 75 -9.27 10.37 4.14
N LEU A 76 -10.10 10.39 5.18
CA LEU A 76 -11.41 9.75 5.15
C LEU A 76 -12.36 10.66 4.36
N ILE A 77 -12.93 10.13 3.29
CA ILE A 77 -13.95 10.82 2.51
C ILE A 77 -15.24 10.04 2.70
N GLU A 78 -16.22 10.65 3.38
CA GLU A 78 -17.60 10.17 3.37
C GLU A 78 -18.27 10.56 2.05
N VAL A 79 -18.93 9.59 1.41
CA VAL A 79 -19.69 9.76 0.15
C VAL A 79 -21.12 9.30 0.33
#